data_AF-A0A536Z661-F1
#
_entry.id   AF-A0A536Z661-F1
#
_cell.length_a   1.000
_cell.length_b   1.000
_cell.length_c   1.000
_cell.angle_alpha   90.00
_cell.angle_beta   90.00
_cell.angle_gamma   90.00
#
_symmetry.space_group_name_H-M   'P 1'
#
loop_
_entity.id
_entity.type
_entity.pdbx_description
1 polymer ?
#
loop_
_entity_poly.entity_id
_entity_poly.type
_entity_poly.pdbx_seq_one_letter_code
_entity_poly.pdbx_strand_id
1 'polypeptide(L)'
;MRGERWPLLCGALLIAAGDANAFTFVDGTSMRCLVAGSSVEEVPAPPSHPIVTRGRIAVTQKVGPGYRIVWNEAQLKALPPEMHDFIFFHECAHASVPTQSEVTANCVGLQAMRTAGRAGFGVESKLAAFYGQNNPYWSKTLSCANAFKESPKPPG
;
A
#
# COMPACT_ATOMS: atom_id res chain seq x y z
N MET A 1 13.28 -59.38 27.61
CA MET A 1 12.50 -58.43 28.43
C MET A 1 12.34 -57.14 27.63
N ARG A 2 11.17 -56.50 27.75
CA ARG A 2 10.60 -55.49 26.85
C ARG A 2 11.46 -54.23 26.71
N GLY A 3 11.68 -53.76 25.47
CA GLY A 3 12.13 -52.40 25.17
C GLY A 3 10.92 -51.57 24.72
N GLU A 4 10.61 -50.53 25.49
CA GLU A 4 9.45 -49.65 25.28
C GLU A 4 9.63 -48.78 24.02
N ARG A 5 8.62 -48.80 23.15
CA ARG A 5 8.52 -47.90 21.99
C ARG A 5 7.79 -46.64 22.42
N TRP A 6 8.50 -45.52 22.48
CA TRP A 6 7.90 -44.19 22.60
C TRP A 6 7.49 -43.69 21.20
N PRO A 7 6.22 -43.34 20.94
CA PRO A 7 5.86 -42.62 19.73
C PRO A 7 6.27 -41.14 19.88
N LEU A 8 7.20 -40.70 19.04
CA LEU A 8 7.50 -39.29 18.79
C LEU A 8 6.30 -38.63 18.11
N LEU A 9 5.37 -38.12 18.90
CA LEU A 9 4.41 -37.10 18.49
C LEU A 9 5.12 -35.74 18.51
N CYS A 10 5.85 -35.40 17.45
CA CYS A 10 6.20 -34.02 17.18
C CYS A 10 5.03 -33.38 16.42
N GLY A 11 4.10 -32.82 17.18
CA GLY A 11 3.01 -32.00 16.66
C GLY A 11 3.57 -30.85 15.83
N ALA A 12 3.08 -30.72 14.60
CA ALA A 12 3.31 -29.54 13.77
C ALA A 12 2.64 -28.35 14.47
N LEU A 13 3.45 -27.49 15.08
CA LEU A 13 3.01 -26.20 15.59
C LEU A 13 2.68 -25.33 14.38
N LEU A 14 1.40 -25.26 14.00
CA LEU A 14 0.89 -24.27 13.06
C LEU A 14 1.04 -22.90 13.72
N ILE A 15 2.13 -22.21 13.42
CA ILE A 15 2.27 -20.79 13.76
C ILE A 15 1.19 -20.08 12.95
N ALA A 16 0.13 -19.63 13.62
CA ALA A 16 -0.84 -18.72 13.04
C ALA A 16 -0.09 -17.46 12.63
N ALA A 17 0.23 -17.34 11.34
CA ALA A 17 0.64 -16.08 10.76
C ALA A 17 -0.52 -15.12 10.98
N GLY A 18 -0.37 -14.15 11.89
CA GLY A 18 -1.38 -13.13 12.14
C GLY A 18 -1.74 -12.50 10.79
N ASP A 19 -3.01 -12.59 10.42
CA ASP A 19 -3.52 -11.98 9.20
C ASP A 19 -3.24 -10.49 9.27
N ALA A 20 -2.28 -10.01 8.48
CA ALA A 20 -2.16 -8.59 8.23
C ALA A 20 -3.51 -8.10 7.67
N ASN A 21 -4.05 -7.06 8.30
CA ASN A 21 -5.30 -6.44 7.87
C ASN A 21 -5.16 -6.04 6.39
N ALA A 22 -6.20 -6.32 5.60
CA ALA A 22 -6.28 -5.86 4.22
C ALA A 22 -6.95 -4.48 4.21
N PHE A 23 -6.41 -3.55 3.42
CA PHE A 23 -7.08 -2.28 3.14
C PHE A 23 -8.40 -2.54 2.42
N THR A 24 -9.47 -1.87 2.85
CA THR A 24 -10.79 -1.95 2.19
C THR A 24 -11.02 -0.70 1.36
N PHE A 25 -11.16 -0.88 0.06
CA PHE A 25 -11.47 0.19 -0.90
C PHE A 25 -12.91 0.66 -0.77
N VAL A 26 -13.21 1.80 -1.39
CA VAL A 26 -14.56 2.39 -1.36
C VAL A 26 -15.63 1.50 -1.97
N ASP A 27 -15.26 0.63 -2.93
CA ASP A 27 -16.16 -0.35 -3.54
C ASP A 27 -16.44 -1.58 -2.63
N GLY A 28 -15.86 -1.62 -1.43
CA GLY A 28 -16.02 -2.69 -0.45
C GLY A 28 -15.10 -3.90 -0.67
N THR A 29 -14.30 -3.91 -1.73
CA THR A 29 -13.28 -4.95 -1.94
C THR A 29 -12.03 -4.64 -1.12
N SER A 30 -11.17 -5.63 -0.90
CA SER A 30 -9.96 -5.44 -0.08
C SER A 30 -8.69 -5.94 -0.76
N MET A 31 -7.54 -5.36 -0.39
CA MET A 31 -6.22 -5.76 -0.87
C MET A 31 -5.18 -5.62 0.23
N ARG A 32 -4.18 -6.52 0.23
CA ARG A 32 -2.99 -6.42 1.09
C ARG A 32 -1.85 -5.79 0.31
N CYS A 33 -1.08 -4.93 0.96
CA CYS A 33 0.21 -4.50 0.42
C CYS A 33 1.25 -5.61 0.64
N LEU A 34 1.79 -6.16 -0.46
CA LEU A 34 2.80 -7.22 -0.41
C LEU A 34 4.17 -6.69 -0.86
N VAL A 35 5.19 -6.88 -0.02
CA VAL A 35 6.58 -6.53 -0.31
C VAL A 35 7.45 -7.78 -0.12
N ALA A 36 8.14 -8.20 -1.19
CA ALA A 36 8.96 -9.43 -1.20
C ALA A 36 8.21 -10.67 -0.66
N GLY A 37 6.92 -10.81 -0.98
CA GLY A 37 6.07 -11.91 -0.54
C GLY A 37 5.57 -11.81 0.90
N SER A 38 5.96 -10.77 1.65
CA SER A 38 5.47 -10.51 3.00
C SER A 38 4.43 -9.39 2.99
N SER A 39 3.39 -9.53 3.81
CA SER A 39 2.39 -8.47 3.96
C SER A 39 2.95 -7.33 4.81
N VAL A 40 2.73 -6.10 4.35
CA VAL A 40 2.95 -4.90 5.15
C VAL A 40 1.80 -4.81 6.15
N GLU A 41 2.12 -4.59 7.42
CA GLU A 41 1.12 -4.45 8.48
C GLU A 41 0.43 -3.10 8.37
N GLU A 42 -0.89 -3.07 8.52
CA GLU A 42 -1.71 -1.86 8.51
C GLU A 42 -2.36 -1.66 9.88
N VAL A 43 -2.12 -0.50 10.50
CA VAL A 43 -2.65 -0.18 11.83
C VAL A 43 -3.26 1.23 11.90
N PRO A 44 -4.34 1.42 12.67
CA PRO A 44 -4.86 2.75 12.95
C PRO A 44 -3.92 3.50 13.90
N ALA A 45 -3.72 4.80 13.66
CA ALA A 45 -3.03 5.69 14.58
C ALA A 45 -3.92 6.03 15.79
N PRO A 46 -3.40 5.96 17.03
CA PRO A 46 -4.09 6.53 18.17
C PRO A 46 -4.16 8.07 18.04
N PRO A 47 -5.10 8.75 18.73
CA PRO A 47 -5.26 10.21 18.64
C PRO A 47 -4.00 11.04 18.96
N SER A 48 -3.12 10.52 19.82
CA SER A 48 -1.86 11.15 20.20
C SER A 48 -0.72 10.95 19.19
N HIS A 49 -0.92 10.12 18.15
CA HIS A 49 0.13 9.82 17.19
C HIS A 49 0.49 11.06 16.35
N PRO A 50 1.77 11.30 16.03
CA PRO A 50 2.21 12.49 15.29
C PRO A 50 1.50 12.72 13.95
N ILE A 51 1.08 11.67 13.25
CA ILE A 51 0.33 11.85 11.98
C ILE A 51 -1.04 12.46 12.21
N VAL A 52 -1.71 12.11 13.31
CA VAL A 52 -3.04 12.63 13.66
C VAL A 52 -2.91 14.09 14.07
N THR A 53 -1.98 14.40 14.98
CA THR A 53 -1.76 15.76 15.47
C THR A 53 -1.26 16.72 14.37
N ARG A 54 -0.64 16.20 13.32
CA ARG A 54 -0.17 16.98 12.15
C ARG A 54 -1.15 16.96 10.97
N GLY A 55 -2.31 16.32 11.11
CA GLY A 55 -3.32 16.25 10.06
C GLY A 55 -2.87 15.48 8.80
N ARG A 56 -1.93 14.54 8.91
CA ARG A 56 -1.53 13.65 7.81
C ARG A 56 -2.50 12.47 7.72
N ILE A 57 -2.69 11.96 6.50
CA ILE A 57 -3.59 10.83 6.21
C ILE A 57 -2.95 9.50 6.62
N ALA A 58 -1.68 9.33 6.30
CA ALA A 58 -0.98 8.09 6.56
C ALA A 58 0.54 8.31 6.65
N VAL A 59 1.24 7.26 7.05
CA VAL A 59 2.70 7.16 6.88
C VAL A 59 3.12 5.69 6.85
N THR A 60 4.02 5.37 5.93
CA THR A 60 4.73 4.10 5.89
C THR A 60 6.04 4.19 6.68
N GLN A 61 6.24 3.28 7.63
CA GLN A 61 7.39 3.24 8.52
C GLN A 61 8.15 1.93 8.35
N LYS A 62 9.48 1.97 8.44
CA LYS A 62 10.30 0.77 8.53
C LYS A 62 10.23 0.20 9.95
N VAL A 63 9.93 -1.09 10.08
CA VAL A 63 9.82 -1.79 11.37
C VAL A 63 10.65 -3.08 11.28
N GLY A 64 11.83 -3.06 11.90
CA GLY A 64 12.80 -4.14 11.76
C GLY A 64 13.19 -4.37 10.29
N PRO A 65 13.09 -5.61 9.76
CA PRO A 65 13.36 -5.89 8.35
C PRO A 65 12.20 -5.51 7.41
N GLY A 66 11.00 -5.24 7.94
CA GLY A 66 9.78 -4.99 7.18
C GLY A 66 9.27 -3.56 7.26
N TYR A 67 8.00 -3.39 6.90
CA TYR A 67 7.30 -2.11 6.89
C TYR A 67 5.95 -2.22 7.58
N ARG A 68 5.44 -1.07 8.03
CA ARG A 68 4.09 -0.88 8.56
C ARG A 68 3.51 0.41 8.01
N ILE A 69 2.24 0.39 7.63
CA ILE A 69 1.47 1.58 7.31
C ILE A 69 0.63 1.96 8.52
N VAL A 70 0.71 3.23 8.91
CA VAL A 70 -0.07 3.79 10.00
C VAL A 70 -1.10 4.75 9.42
N TRP A 71 -2.38 4.50 9.70
CA TRP A 71 -3.52 5.23 9.13
C TRP A 71 -4.11 6.24 10.11
N ASN A 72 -4.27 7.49 9.69
CA ASN A 72 -5.20 8.42 10.32
C ASN A 72 -6.59 8.19 9.73
N GLU A 73 -7.35 7.26 10.31
CA GLU A 73 -8.63 6.84 9.74
C GLU A 73 -9.63 7.98 9.54
N ALA A 74 -9.62 8.99 10.41
CA ALA A 74 -10.53 10.13 10.28
C ALA A 74 -10.24 10.95 9.02
N GLN A 75 -8.96 11.20 8.74
CA GLN A 75 -8.54 11.90 7.52
C GLN A 75 -8.74 11.02 6.28
N LEU A 76 -8.40 9.73 6.38
CA LEU A 76 -8.58 8.77 5.29
C LEU A 76 -10.06 8.71 4.85
N LYS A 77 -10.99 8.56 5.81
CA LYS A 77 -12.44 8.50 5.55
C LYS A 77 -13.02 9.80 4.97
N ALA A 78 -12.34 10.93 5.16
CA ALA A 78 -12.78 12.22 4.65
C ALA A 78 -12.32 12.49 3.20
N LEU A 79 -11.46 11.63 2.63
CA LEU A 79 -10.99 11.80 1.26
C LEU A 79 -12.08 11.51 0.22
N PRO A 80 -12.01 12.16 -0.95
CA PRO A 80 -12.74 11.69 -2.12
C PRO A 80 -12.40 10.23 -2.44
N PRO A 81 -13.34 9.44 -2.99
CA PRO A 81 -13.16 8.01 -3.19
C PRO A 81 -11.87 7.61 -3.91
N GLU A 82 -11.53 8.31 -4.99
CA GLU A 82 -10.35 7.99 -5.79
C GLU A 82 -9.06 8.28 -5.02
N MET A 83 -9.04 9.33 -4.19
CA MET A 83 -7.89 9.65 -3.33
C MET A 83 -7.77 8.67 -2.17
N HIS A 84 -8.89 8.23 -1.60
CA HIS A 84 -8.92 7.17 -0.58
C HIS A 84 -8.29 5.89 -1.12
N ASP A 85 -8.66 5.47 -2.33
CA ASP A 85 -8.11 4.24 -2.89
C ASP A 85 -6.65 4.44 -3.36
N PHE A 86 -6.32 5.62 -3.90
CA PHE A 86 -4.96 5.95 -4.34
C PHE A 86 -3.95 5.98 -3.19
N ILE A 87 -4.33 6.47 -1.99
CA ILE A 87 -3.38 6.58 -0.88
C ILE A 87 -2.89 5.21 -0.40
N PHE A 88 -3.71 4.16 -0.52
CA PHE A 88 -3.25 2.79 -0.26
C PHE A 88 -2.08 2.40 -1.17
N PHE A 89 -2.20 2.64 -2.48
CA PHE A 89 -1.15 2.31 -3.43
C PHE A 89 0.10 3.19 -3.24
N HIS A 90 -0.10 4.46 -2.89
CA HIS A 90 0.98 5.38 -2.55
C HIS A 90 1.78 4.89 -1.34
N GLU A 91 1.12 4.55 -0.22
CA GLU A 91 1.81 4.08 0.98
C GLU A 91 2.48 2.72 0.73
N CYS A 92 1.82 1.84 -0.02
CA CYS A 92 2.45 0.58 -0.42
C CYS A 92 3.71 0.80 -1.28
N ALA A 93 3.75 1.86 -2.10
CA ALA A 93 4.93 2.21 -2.89
C ALA A 93 6.12 2.64 -2.02
N HIS A 94 5.87 3.35 -0.91
CA HIS A 94 6.94 3.66 0.05
C HIS A 94 7.61 2.40 0.61
N ALA A 95 6.86 1.32 0.78
CA ALA A 95 7.38 0.03 1.22
C ALA A 95 8.01 -0.80 0.08
N SER A 96 7.43 -0.79 -1.12
CA SER A 96 7.86 -1.65 -2.23
C SER A 96 9.09 -1.16 -2.97
N VAL A 97 9.29 0.17 -3.05
CA VAL A 97 10.49 0.80 -3.63
C VAL A 97 11.21 1.69 -2.60
N PRO A 98 11.51 1.17 -1.41
CA PRO A 98 11.95 1.88 -0.19
C PRO A 98 12.33 3.37 -0.31
N THR A 99 11.34 4.24 -0.56
CA THR A 99 11.57 5.64 -0.95
C THR A 99 11.00 6.60 0.09
N GLN A 100 11.55 7.80 0.16
CA GLN A 100 10.97 8.95 0.88
C GLN A 100 10.48 10.04 -0.09
N SER A 101 10.64 9.81 -1.41
CA SER A 101 10.17 10.74 -2.44
C SER A 101 8.68 10.51 -2.68
N GLU A 102 7.88 11.48 -2.26
CA GLU A 102 6.43 11.50 -2.45
C GLU A 102 6.05 11.41 -3.95
N VAL A 103 6.85 12.01 -4.84
CA VAL A 103 6.66 11.90 -6.30
C VAL A 103 6.89 10.46 -6.77
N THR A 104 7.92 9.79 -6.24
CA THR A 104 8.21 8.39 -6.59
C THR A 104 7.13 7.47 -6.07
N ALA A 105 6.68 7.65 -4.82
CA ALA A 105 5.60 6.88 -4.23
C ALA A 105 4.28 7.09 -4.98
N ASN A 106 3.94 8.33 -5.35
CA ASN A 106 2.79 8.62 -6.19
C ASN A 106 2.87 7.95 -7.56
N CYS A 107 4.04 7.99 -8.20
CA CYS A 107 4.25 7.39 -9.52
C CYS A 107 4.09 5.87 -9.49
N VAL A 108 4.81 5.20 -8.60
CA VAL A 108 4.78 3.74 -8.46
C VAL A 108 3.42 3.27 -7.94
N GLY A 109 2.82 4.03 -7.02
CA GLY A 109 1.45 3.79 -6.55
C GLY A 109 0.44 3.87 -7.69
N LEU A 110 0.52 4.88 -8.55
CA LEU A 110 -0.37 4.99 -9.70
C LEU A 110 -0.17 3.85 -10.70
N GLN A 111 1.07 3.43 -10.95
CA GLN A 111 1.36 2.25 -11.78
C GLN A 111 0.73 0.98 -11.17
N ALA A 112 0.89 0.76 -9.87
CA ALA A 112 0.30 -0.39 -9.18
C ALA A 112 -1.23 -0.36 -9.21
N MET A 113 -1.85 0.81 -8.99
CA MET A 113 -3.30 1.00 -9.08
C MET A 113 -3.84 0.70 -10.48
N ARG A 114 -3.11 1.09 -11.54
CA ARG A 114 -3.43 0.75 -12.93
C ARG A 114 -3.33 -0.77 -13.16
N THR A 115 -2.24 -1.40 -12.72
CA THR A 115 -2.03 -2.85 -12.84
C THR A 115 -3.11 -3.66 -12.11
N ALA A 116 -3.59 -3.15 -10.98
CA ALA A 116 -4.71 -3.71 -10.23
C ALA A 116 -6.08 -3.50 -10.89
N GLY A 117 -6.17 -2.80 -12.03
CA GLY A 117 -7.43 -2.49 -12.71
C GLY A 117 -8.27 -1.43 -11.99
N ARG A 118 -7.69 -0.69 -11.05
CA ARG A 118 -8.39 0.31 -10.22
C ARG A 118 -8.16 1.75 -10.67
N ALA A 119 -7.24 1.97 -11.61
CA ALA A 119 -7.04 3.26 -12.25
C ALA A 119 -7.28 3.17 -13.76
N GLY A 120 -7.87 4.25 -14.27
CA GLY A 120 -8.15 4.48 -15.68
C GLY A 120 -8.51 5.95 -15.88
N PHE A 121 -8.89 6.34 -17.09
CA PHE A 121 -9.10 7.75 -17.44
C PHE A 121 -10.00 8.51 -16.45
N GLY A 122 -11.12 7.91 -16.03
CA GLY A 122 -12.07 8.56 -15.11
C GLY A 122 -11.50 8.77 -13.71
N VAL A 123 -10.82 7.76 -13.15
CA VAL A 123 -10.19 7.83 -11.83
C VAL A 123 -9.05 8.84 -11.84
N GLU A 124 -8.16 8.75 -12.81
CA GLU A 124 -7.00 9.63 -12.92
C GLU A 124 -7.38 11.09 -13.18
N SER A 125 -8.48 11.33 -13.90
CA SER A 125 -9.01 12.69 -14.09
C SER A 125 -9.49 13.31 -12.78
N LYS A 126 -10.10 12.51 -11.90
CA LYS A 126 -10.52 12.97 -10.57
C LYS A 126 -9.33 13.17 -9.62
N LEU A 127 -8.32 12.30 -9.68
CA LEU A 127 -7.05 12.52 -8.98
C LEU A 127 -6.40 13.83 -9.45
N ALA A 128 -6.35 14.08 -10.76
CA ALA A 128 -5.82 15.32 -11.31
C ALA A 128 -6.60 16.56 -10.83
N ALA A 129 -7.93 16.47 -10.79
CA ALA A 129 -8.77 17.54 -10.27
C ALA A 129 -8.51 17.81 -8.78
N PHE A 130 -8.28 16.76 -7.98
CA PHE A 130 -7.95 16.89 -6.55
C PHE A 130 -6.63 17.64 -6.33
N TYR A 131 -5.57 17.30 -7.08
CA TYR A 131 -4.30 18.02 -7.00
C TYR A 131 -4.36 19.43 -7.60
N GLY A 132 -5.35 19.70 -8.46
CA GLY A 132 -5.51 20.94 -9.21
C GLY A 132 -4.98 20.83 -10.64
N GLN A 133 -5.69 21.46 -11.58
CA GLN A 133 -5.25 21.55 -12.98
C GLN A 133 -3.86 22.19 -13.07
N ASN A 134 -2.99 21.59 -13.88
CA ASN A 134 -1.60 22.03 -14.10
C ASN A 134 -0.70 21.98 -12.86
N ASN A 135 -1.07 21.26 -11.81
CA ASN A 135 -0.21 21.09 -10.65
C ASN A 135 1.11 20.41 -11.06
N PRO A 136 2.28 21.06 -10.90
CA PRO A 136 3.55 20.53 -11.38
C PRO A 136 3.97 19.25 -10.65
N TYR A 137 3.52 19.06 -9.41
CA TYR A 137 3.77 17.86 -8.63
C TYR A 137 2.99 16.65 -9.20
N TRP A 138 1.72 16.86 -9.58
CA TRP A 138 0.94 15.84 -10.26
C TRP A 138 1.43 15.58 -11.70
N SER A 139 1.82 16.62 -12.44
CA SER A 139 2.40 16.45 -13.79
C SER A 139 3.67 15.58 -13.77
N LYS A 140 4.55 15.76 -12.77
CA LYS A 140 5.73 14.90 -12.57
C LYS A 140 5.33 13.46 -12.24
N THR A 141 4.33 13.27 -11.38
CA THR A 141 3.77 11.94 -11.07
C THR A 141 3.30 11.23 -12.34
N LEU A 142 2.50 11.91 -13.18
CA LEU A 142 1.96 11.34 -14.41
C LEU A 142 3.05 11.00 -15.42
N SER A 143 4.03 11.91 -15.62
CA SER A 143 5.16 11.66 -16.52
C SER A 143 5.93 10.40 -16.11
N CYS A 144 6.24 10.26 -14.83
CA CYS A 144 6.88 9.05 -14.30
C CYS A 144 6.00 7.80 -14.47
N ALA A 145 4.70 7.89 -14.14
CA ALA A 145 3.79 6.77 -14.25
C ALA A 145 3.60 6.28 -15.69
N ASN A 146 3.72 7.18 -16.67
CA ASN A 146 3.57 6.88 -18.09
C ASN A 146 4.83 6.28 -18.73
N ALA A 147 6.03 6.67 -18.28
CA ALA A 147 7.28 6.10 -18.77
C ALA A 147 7.35 4.56 -18.60
N PHE A 148 6.67 4.01 -17.59
CA PHE A 148 6.53 2.55 -17.41
C PHE A 148 5.70 1.89 -18.52
N LYS A 149 4.65 2.55 -19.02
CA LYS A 149 3.85 2.04 -20.15
C LYS A 149 4.63 2.07 -21.47
N GLU A 150 5.59 2.97 -21.59
CA GLU A 150 6.43 3.14 -22.78
C GLU A 150 7.62 2.16 -22.84
N SER A 151 7.83 1.34 -21.80
CA SER A 151 8.88 0.31 -21.82
C SER A 151 8.58 -0.75 -22.89
N PRO A 152 9.53 -1.07 -23.80
CA PRO A 152 9.30 -2.05 -24.86
C PRO A 152 8.88 -3.40 -24.30
N LYS A 153 7.81 -3.98 -24.87
CA LYS A 153 7.44 -5.37 -24.63
C LYS A 153 8.66 -6.25 -25.02
N PRO A 154 9.09 -7.23 -24.19
CA PRO A 154 10.13 -8.16 -24.60
C PRO A 154 9.71 -8.84 -25.91
N PRO A 155 10.63 -9.10 -26.85
CA PRO A 155 10.31 -9.92 -28.01
C PRO A 155 9.87 -11.31 -27.50
N GLY A 156 8.69 -11.73 -27.96
CA GLY A 156 8.14 -13.06 -27.69
C GLY A 156 8.79 -14.14 -28.55
#